data_AF-A0A1D2WBX2-F1
#
_entry.id   AF-A0A1D2WBX2-F1
#
_cell.length_a   1.000
_cell.length_b   1.000
_cell.length_c   1.000
_cell.angle_alpha   90.00
_cell.angle_beta   90.00
_cell.angle_gamma   90.00
#
_symmetry.space_group_name_H-M   'P 1'
#
loop_
_entity.id
_entity.type
_entity.pdbx_description
1 polymer ?
#
loop_
_entity_poly.entity_id
_entity_poly.type
_entity_poly.pdbx_seq_one_letter_code
_entity_poly.pdbx_strand_id
1 'polypeptide(L)'
;MTDIIPETGTQVTVTADSQGLDDIINVIQGDNILSQVLAPAVEQLNKDKETLKESTTTLANAVAERIKAYQEQFISMNQSIVTSNMHDTIEVDPTGDGTAEVGATATSDEGFPYPIVIEQGSRPHIIEGNPLLAFNWNGAFVITHSVQHPGTSPKPFVAPSLDYIKQDTDELFNSEIMTKLGT
;
A
#
# COMPACT_ATOMS: atom_id res chain seq x y z
N MET A 1 -21.74 -13.87 7.82
CA MET A 1 -21.18 -12.56 8.18
C MET A 1 -19.83 -12.51 7.51
N THR A 2 -19.58 -11.51 6.67
CA THR A 2 -18.23 -11.22 6.18
C THR A 2 -17.48 -10.68 7.38
N ASP A 3 -16.55 -11.47 7.92
CA ASP A 3 -15.70 -11.01 9.01
C ASP A 3 -14.86 -9.86 8.46
N ILE A 4 -15.10 -8.66 8.99
CA ILE A 4 -14.27 -7.50 8.71
C ILE A 4 -12.96 -7.77 9.46
N ILE A 5 -11.97 -8.29 8.75
CA ILE A 5 -10.61 -8.40 9.24
C ILE A 5 -10.07 -6.97 9.29
N PRO A 6 -9.73 -6.43 10.46
CA PRO A 6 -9.26 -5.07 10.52
C PRO A 6 -7.80 -5.04 10.06
N GLU A 7 -7.59 -4.47 8.88
CA GLU A 7 -6.31 -4.35 8.20
C GLU A 7 -5.63 -3.02 8.55
N THR A 8 -4.30 -3.02 8.61
CA THR A 8 -3.53 -1.77 8.49
C THR A 8 -3.14 -1.62 7.03
N GLY A 9 -3.93 -0.82 6.31
CA GLY A 9 -3.74 -0.53 4.90
C GLY A 9 -3.29 0.91 4.65
N THR A 10 -2.61 1.09 3.53
CA THR A 10 -2.25 2.38 2.93
C THR A 10 -2.84 2.40 1.54
N GLN A 11 -3.56 3.47 1.20
CA GLN A 11 -3.99 3.73 -0.17
C GLN A 11 -3.06 4.75 -0.80
N VAL A 12 -2.57 4.43 -2.00
CA VAL A 12 -1.76 5.31 -2.84
C VAL A 12 -2.62 5.74 -4.02
N THR A 13 -2.76 7.05 -4.24
CA THR A 13 -3.44 7.59 -5.42
C THR A 13 -2.51 8.55 -6.15
N VAL A 14 -2.30 8.30 -7.44
CA VAL A 14 -1.56 9.16 -8.35
C VAL A 14 -2.55 9.76 -9.34
N THR A 15 -2.54 11.09 -9.45
CA THR A 15 -3.38 11.82 -10.39
C THR A 15 -2.51 12.59 -11.38
N ALA A 16 -2.95 12.63 -12.64
CA ALA A 16 -2.37 13.49 -13.66
C ALA A 16 -3.36 14.61 -14.00
N ASP A 17 -2.90 15.85 -13.94
CA ASP A 17 -3.65 16.98 -14.46
C ASP A 17 -3.53 17.02 -15.99
N SER A 18 -4.65 16.77 -16.67
CA SER A 18 -4.74 16.82 -18.14
C SER A 18 -5.62 17.96 -18.64
N GLN A 19 -6.02 18.90 -17.76
CA GLN A 19 -6.93 19.99 -18.12
C GLN A 19 -6.37 20.84 -19.26
N GLY A 20 -5.07 21.12 -19.26
CA GLY A 20 -4.42 21.87 -20.34
C GLY A 20 -4.51 21.19 -21.70
N LEU A 21 -4.46 19.85 -21.76
CA LEU A 21 -4.64 19.10 -23.01
C LEU A 21 -6.10 19.18 -23.48
N ASP A 22 -7.04 19.07 -22.54
CA ASP A 22 -8.48 19.17 -22.83
C ASP A 22 -8.85 20.55 -23.38
N ASP A 23 -8.30 21.62 -22.78
CA ASP A 23 -8.51 22.98 -23.25
C ASP A 23 -8.00 23.16 -24.69
N ILE A 24 -6.81 22.63 -25.01
CA ILE A 24 -6.24 22.70 -26.36
C ILE A 24 -7.10 21.92 -27.36
N ILE A 25 -7.51 20.69 -27.03
CA ILE A 25 -8.35 19.85 -27.88
C ILE A 25 -9.68 20.56 -28.18
N ASN A 26 -10.32 21.12 -27.16
CA ASN A 26 -11.60 21.82 -27.28
C ASN A 26 -11.48 23.07 -28.16
N VAL A 27 -10.39 23.84 -28.05
CA VAL A 27 -10.13 25.00 -28.91
C VAL A 27 -9.98 24.58 -30.37
N ILE A 28 -9.24 23.50 -30.65
CA ILE A 28 -9.03 23.01 -32.02
C ILE A 28 -10.34 22.49 -32.62
N GLN A 29 -11.10 21.71 -31.86
CA GLN A 29 -12.35 21.12 -32.32
C GLN A 29 -13.49 22.13 -32.46
N GLY A 30 -13.46 23.23 -31.69
CA GLY A 30 -14.45 24.30 -31.76
C GLY A 30 -14.37 25.18 -33.01
N ASP A 31 -13.28 25.09 -33.78
CA ASP A 31 -13.07 25.86 -35.01
C ASP A 31 -13.08 24.96 -36.25
N ASN A 32 -13.88 25.34 -37.26
CA ASN A 32 -14.08 24.53 -38.48
C ASN A 32 -12.84 24.40 -39.36
N ILE A 33 -11.91 25.36 -39.30
CA ILE A 33 -10.67 25.33 -40.08
C ILE A 33 -9.60 24.59 -39.29
N LEU A 34 -9.44 24.89 -38.01
CA LEU A 34 -8.44 24.23 -37.17
C LEU A 34 -8.71 22.74 -37.02
N SER A 35 -9.97 22.34 -36.84
CA SER A 35 -10.35 20.92 -36.73
C SER A 35 -9.99 20.10 -37.98
N GLN A 36 -9.99 20.70 -39.18
CA GLN A 36 -9.59 20.01 -40.41
C GLN A 36 -8.06 19.97 -40.57
N VAL A 37 -7.38 21.06 -40.25
CA VAL A 37 -5.92 21.20 -40.46
C VAL A 37 -5.12 20.47 -39.37
N LEU A 38 -5.63 20.46 -38.13
CA LEU A 38 -4.94 19.94 -36.95
C LEU A 38 -5.52 18.62 -36.43
N ALA A 39 -6.34 17.93 -37.23
CA ALA A 39 -6.84 16.60 -36.86
C ALA A 39 -5.72 15.63 -36.41
N PRO A 40 -4.56 15.55 -37.08
CA PRO A 40 -3.45 14.69 -36.62
C PRO A 40 -2.88 15.13 -35.26
N ALA A 41 -2.88 16.43 -34.96
CA ALA A 41 -2.40 16.94 -33.68
C ALA A 41 -3.38 16.59 -32.55
N VAL A 42 -4.69 16.67 -32.80
CA VAL A 42 -5.73 16.24 -31.84
C VAL A 42 -5.64 14.73 -31.58
N GLU A 43 -5.39 13.92 -32.61
CA GLU A 43 -5.16 12.48 -32.44
C GLU A 43 -3.95 12.22 -31.54
N GLN A 44 -2.83 12.91 -31.76
CA GLN A 44 -1.64 12.79 -30.92
C GLN A 44 -1.90 13.25 -29.48
N LEU A 45 -2.59 14.37 -29.27
CA LEU A 45 -2.92 14.87 -27.92
C LEU A 45 -3.82 13.89 -27.14
N ASN A 46 -4.78 13.26 -27.80
CA ASN A 46 -5.58 12.20 -27.18
C ASN A 46 -4.73 10.98 -26.82
N LYS A 47 -3.80 10.60 -27.70
CA LYS A 47 -2.85 9.52 -27.41
C LYS A 47 -1.97 9.85 -26.20
N ASP A 48 -1.45 11.07 -26.13
CA ASP A 48 -0.62 11.54 -25.01
C ASP A 48 -1.43 11.54 -23.69
N LYS A 49 -2.72 11.92 -23.74
CA LYS A 49 -3.63 11.85 -22.60
C LYS A 49 -3.83 10.42 -22.10
N GLU A 50 -4.01 9.45 -23.00
CA GLU A 50 -4.11 8.04 -22.60
C GLU A 50 -2.78 7.51 -22.05
N THR A 51 -1.64 7.86 -22.66
CA THR A 51 -0.31 7.52 -22.12
C THR A 51 -0.08 8.12 -20.72
N LEU A 52 -0.56 9.33 -20.46
CA LEU A 52 -0.51 9.94 -19.12
C LEU A 52 -1.31 9.12 -18.09
N LYS A 53 -2.51 8.66 -18.44
CA LYS A 53 -3.32 7.79 -17.56
C LYS A 53 -2.62 6.46 -17.28
N GLU A 54 -2.11 5.79 -18.30
CA GLU A 54 -1.34 4.55 -18.12
C GLU A 54 -0.09 4.75 -17.25
N SER A 55 0.55 5.92 -17.37
CA SER A 55 1.69 6.32 -16.54
C SER A 55 1.28 6.52 -15.08
N THR A 56 0.10 7.09 -14.80
CA THR A 56 -0.39 7.21 -13.42
C THR A 56 -0.61 5.85 -12.76
N THR A 57 -1.21 4.88 -13.46
CA THR A 57 -1.38 3.52 -12.93
C THR A 57 -0.05 2.83 -12.70
N THR A 58 0.91 3.00 -13.63
CA THR A 58 2.27 2.48 -13.43
C THR A 58 2.91 3.05 -12.17
N LEU A 59 2.87 4.38 -12.01
CA LEU A 59 3.51 5.04 -10.88
C LEU A 59 2.83 4.69 -9.56
N ALA A 60 1.51 4.61 -9.52
CA ALA A 60 0.77 4.18 -8.33
C ALA A 60 1.22 2.78 -7.87
N ASN A 61 1.33 1.83 -8.80
CA ASN A 61 1.81 0.48 -8.50
C ASN A 61 3.27 0.48 -8.03
N ALA A 62 4.15 1.25 -8.67
CA ALA A 62 5.56 1.33 -8.27
C ALA A 62 5.73 1.94 -6.86
N VAL A 63 4.97 2.99 -6.55
CA VAL A 63 4.94 3.60 -5.21
C VAL A 63 4.41 2.59 -4.19
N ALA A 64 3.33 1.86 -4.51
CA ALA A 64 2.79 0.82 -3.65
C ALA A 64 3.81 -0.30 -3.38
N GLU A 65 4.47 -0.83 -4.41
CA GLU A 65 5.54 -1.84 -4.26
C GLU A 65 6.70 -1.33 -3.39
N ARG A 66 7.06 -0.04 -3.51
CA ARG A 66 8.08 0.56 -2.64
C ARG A 66 7.62 0.64 -1.19
N ILE A 67 6.36 1.03 -0.94
CA ILE A 67 5.80 1.05 0.42
C ILE A 67 5.79 -0.36 1.01
N LYS A 68 5.39 -1.37 0.23
CA LYS A 68 5.48 -2.78 0.63
C LYS A 68 6.90 -3.15 1.06
N ALA A 69 7.90 -2.84 0.23
CA ALA A 69 9.31 -3.13 0.55
C ALA A 69 9.75 -2.44 1.87
N TYR A 70 9.31 -1.21 2.13
CA TYR A 70 9.59 -0.53 3.39
C TYR A 70 8.88 -1.16 4.58
N GLN A 71 7.60 -1.54 4.43
CA GLN A 71 6.86 -2.26 5.47
C GLN A 71 7.54 -3.59 5.83
N GLU A 72 7.94 -4.38 4.83
CA GLU A 72 8.70 -5.62 5.01
C GLU A 72 10.04 -5.36 5.72
N GLN A 73 10.76 -4.31 5.33
CA GLN A 73 12.01 -3.92 5.96
C GLN A 73 11.81 -3.56 7.44
N PHE A 74 10.83 -2.72 7.78
CA PHE A 74 10.56 -2.34 9.17
C PHE A 74 10.15 -3.55 10.02
N ILE A 75 9.36 -4.47 9.47
CA ILE A 75 9.04 -5.75 10.13
C ILE A 75 10.32 -6.57 10.35
N SER A 76 11.19 -6.69 9.35
CA SER A 76 12.45 -7.45 9.47
C SER A 76 13.41 -6.88 10.52
N MET A 77 13.45 -5.54 10.65
CA MET A 77 14.27 -4.84 11.62
C MET A 77 13.73 -4.99 13.05
N ASN A 78 12.46 -5.35 13.20
CA ASN A 78 11.85 -5.66 14.49
C ASN A 78 12.23 -7.08 14.95
N GLN A 79 13.47 -7.23 15.44
CA GLN A 79 14.08 -8.48 15.94
C GLN A 79 13.30 -9.21 17.06
N SER A 80 12.26 -8.57 17.60
CA SER A 80 11.44 -9.06 18.71
C SER A 80 10.03 -9.46 18.30
N ILE A 81 9.75 -9.56 16.99
CA ILE A 81 8.53 -10.15 16.42
C ILE A 81 8.96 -11.44 15.71
N VAL A 82 8.24 -12.54 15.92
CA VAL A 82 8.39 -13.73 15.07
C VAL A 82 7.69 -13.40 13.77
N THR A 83 8.46 -13.04 12.75
CA THR A 83 7.96 -12.42 11.52
C THR A 83 7.38 -13.39 10.50
N SER A 84 7.44 -14.71 10.75
CA SER A 84 6.98 -15.74 9.81
C SER A 84 5.53 -15.59 9.39
N ASN A 85 4.68 -15.02 10.26
CA ASN A 85 3.26 -14.85 9.98
C ASN A 85 2.93 -13.48 9.37
N MET A 86 3.91 -12.57 9.24
CA MET A 86 3.72 -11.21 8.75
C MET A 86 4.40 -10.96 7.40
N HIS A 87 5.59 -11.55 7.17
CA HIS A 87 6.39 -11.25 5.97
C HIS A 87 5.66 -11.52 4.67
N ASP A 88 4.93 -12.62 4.58
CA ASP A 88 4.26 -13.03 3.33
C ASP A 88 2.82 -12.53 3.23
N THR A 89 2.44 -11.57 4.07
CA THR A 89 1.04 -11.07 4.15
C THR A 89 0.89 -9.61 3.74
N ILE A 90 1.99 -8.93 3.38
CA ILE A 90 1.93 -7.59 2.82
C ILE A 90 1.70 -7.72 1.32
N GLU A 91 0.52 -7.32 0.89
CA GLU A 91 0.09 -7.41 -0.49
C GLU A 91 -0.11 -6.02 -1.10
N VAL A 92 0.03 -5.95 -2.42
CA VAL A 92 -0.29 -4.78 -3.24
C VAL A 92 -1.50 -5.17 -4.07
N ASP A 93 -2.58 -4.39 -3.99
CA ASP A 93 -3.77 -4.57 -4.81
C ASP A 93 -4.00 -3.35 -5.73
N PRO A 94 -3.64 -3.44 -7.02
CA PRO A 94 -3.91 -2.38 -8.00
C PRO A 94 -5.40 -2.29 -8.36
N THR A 95 -6.00 -1.11 -8.22
CA THR A 95 -7.42 -0.89 -8.61
C THR A 95 -7.59 -0.42 -10.06
N GLY A 96 -6.48 -0.04 -10.71
CA GLY A 96 -6.42 0.26 -12.15
C GLY A 96 -6.73 1.70 -12.56
N ASP A 97 -7.15 2.55 -11.63
CA ASP A 97 -7.54 3.95 -11.82
C ASP A 97 -6.49 4.96 -11.31
N GLY A 98 -5.22 4.58 -11.34
CA GLY A 98 -4.15 5.35 -10.67
C GLY A 98 -4.14 5.19 -9.16
N THR A 99 -4.90 4.22 -8.62
CA THR A 99 -4.87 3.85 -7.21
C THR A 99 -4.32 2.43 -7.02
N ALA A 100 -3.64 2.23 -5.90
CA ALA A 100 -3.17 0.93 -5.42
C ALA A 100 -3.24 0.89 -3.89
N GLU A 101 -3.65 -0.25 -3.36
CA GLU A 101 -3.72 -0.50 -1.91
C GLU A 101 -2.54 -1.37 -1.47
N VAL A 102 -1.98 -1.06 -0.30
CA VAL A 102 -0.90 -1.83 0.34
C VAL A 102 -1.21 -2.06 1.80
N GLY A 103 -1.19 -3.30 2.23
CA GLY A 103 -1.46 -3.62 3.63
C GLY A 103 -1.08 -5.03 4.00
N ALA A 104 -0.92 -5.25 5.30
CA ALA A 104 -0.76 -6.57 5.88
C ALA A 104 -2.12 -7.16 6.24
N THR A 105 -2.37 -8.41 5.86
CA THR A 105 -3.63 -9.13 6.09
C THR A 105 -3.50 -10.28 7.12
N ALA A 106 -2.35 -10.41 7.78
CA ALA A 106 -2.08 -11.51 8.70
C ALA A 106 -3.12 -11.65 9.81
N THR A 107 -3.74 -12.82 9.90
CA THR A 107 -4.62 -13.20 11.01
C THR A 107 -4.19 -14.49 11.69
N SER A 108 -4.57 -14.67 12.95
CA SER A 108 -4.55 -15.99 13.58
C SER A 108 -5.60 -16.91 12.97
N ASP A 109 -5.55 -18.21 13.27
CA ASP A 109 -6.60 -19.17 12.90
C ASP A 109 -8.01 -18.77 13.39
N GLU A 110 -8.07 -18.01 14.51
CA GLU A 110 -9.33 -17.47 15.07
C GLU A 110 -9.71 -16.09 14.50
N GLY A 111 -9.04 -15.60 13.44
CA GLY A 111 -9.33 -14.31 12.80
C GLY A 111 -8.77 -13.09 13.52
N PHE A 112 -7.87 -13.26 14.51
CA PHE A 112 -7.28 -12.14 15.22
C PHE A 112 -6.27 -11.38 14.34
N PRO A 113 -6.41 -10.05 14.18
CA PRO A 113 -5.58 -9.22 13.30
C PRO A 113 -4.22 -8.88 13.92
N TYR A 114 -3.16 -9.53 13.49
CA TYR A 114 -1.79 -9.23 13.97
C TYR A 114 -1.28 -7.82 13.62
N PRO A 115 -1.53 -7.27 12.42
CA PRO A 115 -0.93 -6.00 11.99
C PRO A 115 -1.24 -4.83 12.92
N ILE A 116 -2.48 -4.73 13.41
CA ILE A 116 -2.91 -3.66 14.31
C ILE A 116 -2.18 -3.74 15.65
N VAL A 117 -2.03 -4.94 16.21
CA VAL A 117 -1.35 -5.11 17.50
C VAL A 117 0.14 -4.81 17.39
N ILE A 118 0.75 -5.08 16.24
CA ILE A 118 2.14 -4.71 15.98
C ILE A 118 2.25 -3.19 15.84
N GLU A 119 1.40 -2.57 15.02
CA GLU A 119 1.43 -1.13 14.74
C GLU A 119 1.17 -0.29 16.00
N GLN A 120 0.17 -0.68 16.80
CA GLN A 120 -0.33 0.13 17.93
C GLN A 120 0.08 -0.41 19.31
N GLY A 121 0.65 -1.62 19.38
CA GLY A 121 0.88 -2.31 20.64
C GLY A 121 -0.41 -2.82 21.28
N SER A 122 -0.29 -3.33 22.51
CA SER A 122 -1.43 -3.76 23.32
C SER A 122 -1.28 -3.33 24.77
N ARG A 123 -2.39 -2.98 25.41
CA ARG A 123 -2.44 -2.72 26.87
C ARG A 123 -2.38 -4.04 27.65
N PRO A 124 -2.07 -4.02 28.96
CA PRO A 124 -2.23 -5.20 29.81
C PRO A 124 -3.64 -5.79 29.67
N HIS A 125 -3.72 -7.09 29.42
CA HIS A 125 -4.98 -7.82 29.20
C HIS A 125 -4.83 -9.30 29.58
N ILE A 126 -5.96 -10.00 29.67
CA ILE A 126 -5.97 -11.45 29.87
C ILE A 126 -6.14 -12.09 28.50
N ILE A 127 -5.30 -13.07 28.20
CA ILE A 127 -5.49 -13.98 27.06
C ILE A 127 -6.21 -15.20 27.61
N GLU A 128 -7.35 -15.55 27.03
CA GLU A 128 -8.16 -16.70 27.44
C GLU A 128 -8.04 -17.80 26.40
N GLY A 129 -7.93 -19.04 26.85
CA GLY A 129 -7.93 -20.21 25.97
C GLY A 129 -9.33 -20.69 25.66
N ASN A 130 -9.51 -21.27 24.48
CA ASN A 130 -10.75 -21.91 24.08
C ASN A 130 -10.52 -23.38 23.70
N PRO A 131 -10.60 -24.35 24.64
CA PRO A 131 -10.86 -24.20 26.08
C PRO A 131 -9.62 -23.96 26.96
N LEU A 132 -8.42 -24.22 26.43
CA LEU A 132 -7.15 -24.11 27.13
C LEU A 132 -6.10 -23.51 26.20
N LEU A 133 -5.17 -22.74 26.76
CA LEU A 133 -3.93 -22.33 26.11
C LEU A 133 -2.87 -23.41 26.35
N ALA A 134 -2.08 -23.70 25.32
CA ALA A 134 -0.94 -24.60 25.41
C ALA A 134 0.26 -24.02 24.66
N PHE A 135 1.36 -23.73 25.36
CA PHE A 135 2.55 -23.13 24.77
C PHE A 135 3.82 -23.46 25.57
N ASN A 136 4.99 -23.30 24.95
CA ASN A 136 6.28 -23.42 25.64
C ASN A 136 6.70 -22.06 26.21
N TRP A 137 7.07 -22.01 27.48
CA TRP A 137 7.59 -20.82 28.15
C TRP A 137 8.75 -21.20 29.07
N ASN A 138 9.89 -20.52 28.95
CA ASN A 138 11.13 -20.77 29.73
C ASN A 138 11.53 -22.26 29.81
N GLY A 139 11.40 -22.98 28.69
CA GLY A 139 11.76 -24.40 28.60
C GLY A 139 10.74 -25.37 29.23
N ALA A 140 9.60 -24.89 29.73
CA ALA A 140 8.51 -25.71 30.22
C ALA A 140 7.28 -25.61 29.30
N PHE A 141 6.57 -26.73 29.14
CA PHE A 141 5.27 -26.75 28.48
C PHE A 141 4.19 -26.33 29.48
N VAL A 142 3.47 -25.25 29.17
CA VAL A 142 2.44 -24.64 30.02
C VAL A 142 1.08 -24.93 29.41
N ILE A 143 0.15 -25.39 30.26
CA ILE A 143 -1.27 -25.51 29.94
C ILE A 143 -2.06 -24.71 30.98
N THR A 144 -2.89 -23.76 30.54
CA THR A 144 -3.68 -22.90 31.43
C THR A 144 -4.97 -22.45 30.74
N HIS A 145 -5.96 -22.02 31.53
CA HIS A 145 -7.15 -21.38 30.98
C HIS A 145 -6.90 -19.95 30.53
N SER A 146 -5.95 -19.27 31.17
CA SER A 146 -5.65 -17.89 30.87
C SER A 146 -4.24 -17.48 31.25
N VAL A 147 -3.75 -16.43 30.61
CA VAL A 147 -2.47 -15.77 30.90
C VAL A 147 -2.72 -14.28 31.08
N GLN A 148 -2.16 -13.69 32.13
CA GLN A 148 -2.14 -12.25 32.29
C GLN A 148 -0.99 -11.66 31.48
N HIS A 149 -1.33 -11.07 30.34
CA HIS A 149 -0.36 -10.45 29.43
C HIS A 149 -0.11 -9.00 29.84
N PRO A 150 1.14 -8.56 30.05
CA PRO A 150 1.46 -7.18 30.45
C PRO A 150 1.20 -6.16 29.34
N GLY A 151 0.87 -6.62 28.14
CA GLY A 151 0.79 -5.80 26.94
C GLY A 151 2.09 -5.82 26.14
N THR A 152 2.07 -5.21 24.97
CA THR A 152 3.21 -5.07 24.07
C THR A 152 3.40 -3.60 23.73
N SER A 153 4.64 -3.14 23.67
CA SER A 153 4.93 -1.81 23.12
C SER A 153 4.70 -1.81 21.60
N PRO A 154 4.24 -0.68 21.03
CA PRO A 154 4.08 -0.54 19.58
C PRO A 154 5.40 -0.75 18.85
N LYS A 155 5.34 -1.39 17.69
CA LYS A 155 6.46 -1.56 16.75
C LYS A 155 5.97 -1.18 15.36
N PRO A 156 5.73 0.12 15.12
CA PRO A 156 5.10 0.58 13.90
C PRO A 156 5.95 0.24 12.69
N PHE A 157 5.29 -0.13 11.60
CA PHE A 157 5.88 -0.44 10.32
C PHE A 157 5.17 0.31 9.18
N VAL A 158 3.87 0.61 9.34
CA VAL A 158 3.12 1.39 8.37
C VAL A 158 3.50 2.86 8.44
N ALA A 159 3.32 3.51 9.60
CA ALA A 159 3.66 4.93 9.74
C ALA A 159 5.08 5.30 9.27
N PRO A 160 6.15 4.58 9.69
CA PRO A 160 7.49 4.90 9.21
C PRO A 160 7.70 4.61 7.71
N SER A 161 7.03 3.63 7.11
CA SER A 161 7.09 3.40 5.65
C SER A 161 6.59 4.60 4.85
N LEU A 162 5.55 5.29 5.35
CA LEU A 162 4.99 6.48 4.72
C LEU A 162 5.89 7.70 4.85
N ASP A 163 6.68 7.80 5.90
CA ASP A 163 7.61 8.92 6.07
C ASP A 163 8.85 8.76 5.18
N TYR A 164 9.24 7.52 4.87
CA TYR A 164 10.32 7.24 3.91
C TYR A 164 9.88 7.43 2.47
N ILE A 165 8.69 6.96 2.07
CA ILE A 165 8.25 7.12 0.68
C ILE A 165 8.12 8.58 0.27
N LYS A 166 7.70 9.47 1.19
CA LYS A 166 7.64 10.92 0.96
C LYS A 166 9.00 11.52 0.60
N GLN A 167 10.10 10.93 1.08
CA GLN A 167 11.46 11.39 0.77
C GLN A 167 11.97 10.82 -0.56
N ASP A 168 11.47 9.65 -0.95
CA ASP A 168 11.88 8.90 -2.14
C ASP A 168 11.01 9.16 -3.39
N THR A 169 9.90 9.89 -3.25
CA THR A 169 8.88 10.01 -4.31
C THR A 169 9.45 10.62 -5.58
N ASP A 170 10.36 11.61 -5.47
CA ASP A 170 10.99 12.26 -6.61
C ASP A 170 11.91 11.30 -7.40
N GLU A 171 12.63 10.41 -6.71
CA GLU A 171 13.48 9.42 -7.37
C GLU A 171 12.65 8.38 -8.12
N LEU A 172 11.56 7.90 -7.51
CA LEU A 172 10.60 6.97 -8.14
C LEU A 172 9.94 7.59 -9.37
N PHE A 173 9.50 8.85 -9.28
CA PHE A 173 8.91 9.55 -10.41
C PHE A 173 9.89 9.56 -11.59
N ASN A 174 11.15 9.93 -11.32
CA ASN A 174 12.17 9.99 -12.35
C ASN A 174 12.52 8.61 -12.93
N SER A 175 12.57 7.55 -12.11
CA SER A 175 12.90 6.21 -12.61
C SER A 175 11.78 5.58 -13.45
N GLU A 176 10.52 5.80 -13.09
CA GLU A 176 9.36 5.14 -13.73
C GLU A 176 8.83 5.92 -14.94
N ILE A 177 8.77 7.25 -14.85
CA ILE A 177 8.14 8.09 -15.87
C ILE A 177 9.13 8.44 -16.99
N MET A 178 10.34 8.91 -16.67
CA MET A 178 11.30 9.37 -17.70
C MET A 178 11.75 8.21 -18.61
N THR A 179 11.96 7.02 -18.03
CA THR A 179 12.32 5.81 -18.78
C THR A 179 11.23 5.38 -19.76
N LYS A 180 9.94 5.59 -19.44
CA LYS A 180 8.80 5.24 -20.31
C LYS A 180 8.47 6.31 -21.34
N LEU A 181 8.70 7.59 -21.03
CA LEU A 181 8.48 8.69 -21.97
C LEU A 181 9.62 8.88 -22.99
N GLY A 182 10.71 8.11 -22.87
CA GLY A 182 11.80 8.11 -23.84
C GLY A 182 12.64 9.39 -23.82
N THR A 183 12.73 10.04 -22.67
CA THR A 183 13.54 11.24 -22.41
C THR A 183 14.56 11.00 -21.32
#